data_AF-D3P5W0-F1
#
_entry.id   AF-D3P5W0-F1
#
_cell.length_a   1.000
_cell.length_b   1.000
_cell.length_c   1.000
_cell.angle_alpha   90.00
_cell.angle_beta   90.00
_cell.angle_gamma   90.00
#
_symmetry.space_group_name_H-M   'P 1'
#
loop_
_entity.id
_entity.type
_entity.pdbx_description
1 polymer ?
#
loop_
_entity_poly.entity_id
_entity_poly.type
_entity_poly.pdbx_seq_one_letter_code
_entity_poly.pdbx_strand_id
1 'polypeptide(L)'
;MSKSIEGVSNWMHMFRWIVKLIRDEYGVDEALLTRNATLETDIQLSIDQVEQVLEYISESFEIRFPDGTLDELVKLEELCLLASWIKGYYKRPEFISDAFESRCRDINQIAA
;
A
#
# COMPACT_ATOMS: atom_id res chain seq x y z
N MET A 1 8.53 12.82 0.19
CA MET A 1 9.87 12.54 0.78
C MET A 1 10.04 11.03 0.89
N SER A 2 10.97 10.43 0.13
CA SER A 2 11.22 8.99 0.18
C SER A 2 11.76 8.54 1.55
N LYS A 3 11.20 7.47 2.11
CA LYS A 3 11.66 6.85 3.36
C LYS A 3 12.56 5.65 3.02
N SER A 4 13.50 5.31 3.92
CA SER A 4 14.38 4.16 3.70
C SER A 4 13.58 2.84 3.64
N ILE A 5 13.82 2.05 2.60
CA ILE A 5 13.23 0.71 2.38
C ILE A 5 14.20 -0.43 2.71
N GLU A 6 15.29 -0.12 3.40
CA GLU A 6 16.32 -1.11 3.76
C GLU A 6 15.71 -2.30 4.51
N GLY A 7 16.00 -3.51 4.04
CA GLY A 7 15.49 -4.75 4.61
C GLY A 7 14.08 -5.14 4.16
N VAL A 8 13.39 -4.37 3.32
CA VAL A 8 12.09 -4.77 2.76
C VAL A 8 12.29 -5.69 1.56
N SER A 9 11.90 -6.96 1.71
CA SER A 9 12.14 -8.00 0.68
C SER A 9 10.96 -8.96 0.47
N ASN A 10 9.90 -8.83 1.26
CA ASN A 10 8.69 -9.64 1.16
C ASN A 10 7.48 -8.84 1.67
N TRP A 11 6.29 -9.37 1.45
CA TRP A 11 5.04 -8.71 1.83
C TRP A 11 4.91 -8.43 3.34
N MET A 12 5.47 -9.27 4.21
CA MET A 12 5.43 -9.02 5.65
C MET A 12 6.35 -7.85 6.05
N HIS A 13 7.49 -7.71 5.38
CA HIS A 13 8.37 -6.55 5.58
C HIS A 13 7.70 -5.28 5.06
N MET A 14 7.02 -5.35 3.91
CA MET A 14 6.21 -4.24 3.37
C MET A 14 5.12 -3.84 4.35
N PHE A 15 4.38 -4.82 4.90
CA PHE A 15 3.35 -4.57 5.90
C PHE A 15 3.90 -3.84 7.13
N ARG A 16 5.00 -4.33 7.71
CA ARG A 16 5.65 -3.65 8.85
C ARG A 16 6.15 -2.26 8.51
N TRP A 17 6.64 -2.05 7.29
CA TRP A 17 7.09 -0.75 6.83
C TRP A 17 5.93 0.24 6.72
N ILE A 18 4.78 -0.17 6.15
CA ILE A 18 3.58 0.68 6.02
C ILE A 18 2.98 0.96 7.41
N VAL A 19 2.91 -0.03 8.30
CA VAL A 19 2.49 0.15 9.70
C VAL A 19 3.35 1.21 10.39
N LYS A 20 4.68 1.10 10.26
CA LYS A 20 5.62 2.07 10.81
C LYS A 20 5.43 3.46 10.20
N LEU A 21 5.25 3.55 8.88
CA LEU A 21 4.99 4.81 8.19
C LEU A 21 3.76 5.50 8.77
N ILE A 22 2.63 4.79 8.87
CA ILE A 22 1.37 5.37 9.33
C ILE A 22 1.48 5.82 10.79
N ARG A 23 2.09 5.00 11.64
CA ARG A 23 2.36 5.34 13.05
C ARG A 23 3.23 6.58 13.18
N ASP A 24 4.34 6.63 12.44
CA ASP A 24 5.35 7.68 12.58
C ASP A 24 4.87 9.02 11.97
N GLU A 25 4.11 9.00 10.87
CA GLU A 25 3.62 10.22 10.19
C GLU A 25 2.30 10.76 10.75
N TYR A 26 1.39 9.89 11.16
CA TYR A 26 0.03 10.28 11.57
C TYR A 26 -0.25 10.04 13.05
N GLY A 27 0.68 9.45 13.80
CA GLY A 27 0.52 9.23 15.24
C GLY A 27 -0.54 8.18 15.60
N VAL A 28 -0.91 7.31 14.65
CA VAL A 28 -1.90 6.26 14.89
C VAL A 28 -1.32 5.18 15.81
N ASP A 29 -2.12 4.71 16.78
CA ASP A 29 -1.73 3.62 17.67
C ASP A 29 -1.49 2.33 16.87
N GLU A 30 -0.33 1.71 17.06
CA GLU A 30 0.05 0.46 16.40
C GLU A 30 -0.93 -0.68 16.72
N ALA A 31 -1.62 -0.63 17.86
CA ALA A 31 -2.66 -1.60 18.20
C ALA A 31 -3.86 -1.57 17.24
N LEU A 32 -4.12 -0.44 16.57
CA LEU A 32 -5.18 -0.29 15.57
C LEU A 32 -4.74 -0.75 14.17
N LEU A 33 -3.43 -0.79 13.91
CA LEU A 33 -2.82 -1.10 12.61
C LEU A 33 -2.76 -2.61 12.35
N THR A 34 -3.93 -3.25 12.37
CA THR A 34 -4.09 -4.68 12.09
C THR A 34 -4.40 -4.94 10.62
N ARG A 35 -4.18 -6.18 10.15
CA ARG A 35 -4.40 -6.56 8.74
C ARG A 35 -5.81 -6.24 8.23
N ASN A 36 -6.80 -6.52 9.07
CA ASN A 36 -8.21 -6.36 8.73
C ASN A 36 -8.74 -4.96 9.00
N ALA A 37 -7.92 -4.07 9.57
CA ALA A 37 -8.34 -2.71 9.88
C ALA A 37 -8.63 -1.93 8.61
N THR A 38 -9.79 -1.30 8.59
CA THR A 38 -10.23 -0.39 7.53
C THR A 38 -9.48 0.94 7.63
N LEU A 39 -9.02 1.46 6.49
CA LEU A 39 -8.19 2.67 6.45
C LEU A 39 -8.93 3.88 7.02
N GLU A 40 -10.20 4.06 6.64
CA GLU A 40 -10.99 5.24 7.04
C GLU A 40 -11.74 5.08 8.37
N THR A 41 -12.19 3.86 8.72
CA THR A 41 -13.06 3.66 9.90
C THR A 41 -12.28 3.21 11.12
N ASP A 42 -11.43 2.19 11.01
CA ASP A 42 -10.68 1.65 12.16
C ASP A 42 -9.38 2.44 12.41
N ILE A 43 -8.65 2.76 11.34
CA ILE A 43 -7.38 3.51 11.40
C ILE A 43 -7.65 5.02 11.43
N GLN A 44 -8.83 5.45 10.98
CA GLN A 44 -9.28 6.85 10.97
C GLN A 44 -8.43 7.77 10.08
N LEU A 45 -7.83 7.25 9.01
CA LEU A 45 -7.16 8.08 8.02
C LEU A 45 -8.21 8.79 7.14
N SER A 46 -8.00 10.08 6.88
CA SER A 46 -8.76 10.77 5.84
C SER A 46 -8.28 10.34 4.45
N ILE A 47 -9.11 10.57 3.43
CA ILE A 47 -8.76 10.31 2.02
C ILE A 47 -7.41 10.95 1.66
N ASP A 48 -7.22 12.24 1.97
CA ASP A 48 -5.95 12.96 1.73
C ASP A 48 -4.74 12.29 2.40
N GLN A 49 -4.93 11.72 3.60
CA GLN A 49 -3.86 11.00 4.30
C GLN A 49 -3.55 9.66 3.62
N VAL A 50 -4.57 8.95 3.15
CA VAL A 50 -4.36 7.71 2.39
C VAL A 50 -3.65 8.00 1.06
N GLU A 51 -4.01 9.07 0.36
CA GLU A 51 -3.30 9.51 -0.85
C GLU A 51 -1.83 9.81 -0.55
N GLN A 52 -1.55 10.53 0.54
CA GLN A 52 -0.18 10.81 0.94
C GLN A 52 0.60 9.55 1.33
N VAL A 53 -0.04 8.55 1.95
CA VAL A 53 0.57 7.23 2.18
C VAL A 53 0.93 6.55 0.86
N LEU A 54 0.05 6.60 -0.14
CA LEU A 54 0.33 6.07 -1.49
C LEU A 54 1.52 6.81 -2.14
N GLU A 55 1.62 8.12 -1.98
CA GLU A 55 2.77 8.90 -2.45
C GLU A 55 4.07 8.45 -1.78
N TYR A 56 4.07 8.31 -0.45
CA TYR A 56 5.24 7.84 0.30
C TYR A 56 5.69 6.46 -0.17
N ILE A 57 4.76 5.53 -0.40
CA ILE A 57 5.07 4.19 -0.93
C ILE A 57 5.61 4.30 -2.36
N SER A 58 4.97 5.10 -3.22
CA SER A 58 5.36 5.29 -4.62
C SER A 58 6.77 5.82 -4.75
N GLU A 59 7.14 6.83 -3.96
CA GLU A 59 8.48 7.40 -3.96
C GLU A 59 9.51 6.44 -3.36
N SER A 60 9.17 5.76 -2.27
CA SER A 60 10.13 4.92 -1.53
C SER A 60 10.45 3.61 -2.27
N PHE A 61 9.47 3.03 -2.96
CA PHE A 61 9.62 1.76 -3.68
C PHE A 61 9.74 1.91 -5.19
N GLU A 62 9.71 3.13 -5.71
CA GLU A 62 9.75 3.43 -7.15
C GLU A 62 8.63 2.69 -7.91
N ILE A 63 7.43 2.72 -7.35
CA ILE A 63 6.20 2.18 -7.95
C ILE A 63 5.18 3.29 -8.19
N ARG A 64 4.12 2.97 -8.93
CA ARG A 64 3.02 3.89 -9.26
C ARG A 64 1.69 3.21 -9.02
N PHE A 65 0.75 3.95 -8.43
CA PHE A 65 -0.64 3.53 -8.30
C PHE A 65 -1.48 4.24 -9.37
N PRO A 66 -2.34 3.53 -10.12
CA PRO A 66 -3.20 4.15 -11.12
C PRO A 66 -4.35 4.92 -10.45
N ASP A 67 -4.99 5.81 -11.20
CA ASP A 67 -6.20 6.51 -10.73
C ASP A 67 -7.29 5.52 -10.30
N GLY A 68 -8.05 5.89 -9.26
CA GLY A 68 -9.09 5.02 -8.69
C GLY A 68 -8.54 3.89 -7.82
N THR A 69 -7.27 3.96 -7.39
CA THR A 69 -6.71 3.00 -6.42
C THR A 69 -7.49 2.97 -5.11
N LEU A 70 -7.98 4.13 -4.65
CA LEU A 70 -8.78 4.21 -3.42
C LEU A 70 -10.15 3.54 -3.55
N ASP A 71 -10.68 3.37 -4.76
CA ASP A 71 -11.95 2.68 -4.98
C ASP A 71 -11.83 1.15 -4.77
N GLU A 72 -10.61 0.62 -4.88
CA GLU A 72 -10.29 -0.81 -4.73
C GLU A 72 -9.75 -1.14 -3.33
N LEU A 73 -9.31 -0.14 -2.56
CA LEU A 73 -8.67 -0.31 -1.26
C LEU A 73 -9.59 0.05 -0.11
N VAL A 74 -9.87 -0.91 0.76
CA VAL A 74 -10.66 -0.69 1.98
C VAL A 74 -9.80 -0.90 3.23
N LYS A 75 -8.89 -1.89 3.20
CA LYS A 75 -8.14 -2.36 4.36
C LYS A 75 -6.64 -2.13 4.23
N LEU A 76 -5.98 -2.09 5.38
CA LEU A 76 -4.53 -1.99 5.47
C LEU A 76 -3.81 -3.16 4.77
N GLU A 77 -4.29 -4.39 4.93
CA GLU A 77 -3.71 -5.55 4.23
C GLU A 77 -3.82 -5.42 2.71
N GLU A 78 -4.94 -4.93 2.18
CA GLU A 78 -5.14 -4.75 0.74
C GLU A 78 -4.13 -3.76 0.16
N LEU A 79 -3.91 -2.63 0.83
CA LEU A 79 -2.87 -1.66 0.48
C LEU A 79 -1.48 -2.32 0.44
N CYS A 80 -1.16 -3.10 1.47
CA CYS A 80 0.14 -3.77 1.59
C CYS A 80 0.34 -4.83 0.50
N LEU A 81 -0.70 -5.62 0.20
CA LEU A 81 -0.67 -6.65 -0.82
C LEU A 81 -0.54 -6.04 -2.22
N LEU A 82 -1.28 -4.96 -2.50
CA LEU A 82 -1.16 -4.23 -3.76
C LEU A 82 0.25 -3.70 -3.97
N ALA A 83 0.79 -2.95 -3.00
CA ALA A 83 2.16 -2.42 -3.08
C ALA A 83 3.21 -3.53 -3.23
N SER A 84 3.05 -4.63 -2.49
CA SER A 84 3.95 -5.79 -2.57
C SER A 84 3.89 -6.48 -3.92
N TRP A 85 2.71 -6.64 -4.51
CA TRP A 85 2.56 -7.26 -5.82
C TRP A 85 3.16 -6.39 -6.93
N ILE A 86 2.86 -5.09 -6.96
CA ILE A 86 3.42 -4.16 -7.95
C ILE A 86 4.96 -4.17 -7.88
N LYS A 87 5.52 -4.19 -6.66
CA LYS A 87 6.98 -4.25 -6.48
C LYS A 87 7.60 -5.62 -6.78
N GLY A 88 6.79 -6.69 -6.89
CA GLY A 88 7.26 -8.06 -7.12
C GLY A 88 7.63 -8.85 -5.85
N TYR A 89 7.23 -8.38 -4.67
CA TYR A 89 7.40 -9.07 -3.38
C TYR A 89 6.26 -10.03 -3.03
N TYR A 90 5.19 -10.07 -3.84
CA TYR A 90 4.05 -10.94 -3.63
C TYR A 90 3.33 -11.28 -4.94
N LYS A 91 2.43 -12.28 -4.89
CA LYS A 91 1.56 -12.65 -6.01
C LYS A 91 0.41 -11.65 -6.19
N ARG A 92 -0.26 -11.68 -7.36
CA ARG A 92 -1.44 -10.86 -7.65
C ARG A 92 -2.52 -11.03 -6.55
N PRO A 93 -3.05 -9.95 -5.96
CA PRO A 93 -4.16 -10.03 -5.04
C PRO A 93 -5.47 -10.42 -5.73
N GLU A 94 -6.35 -11.15 -5.03
CA GLU A 94 -7.64 -11.61 -5.58
C GLU A 94 -8.74 -10.53 -5.56
N PHE A 95 -8.57 -9.48 -4.74
CA PHE A 95 -9.58 -8.43 -4.59
C PHE A 95 -9.57 -7.41 -5.74
N ILE A 96 -8.47 -7.29 -6.48
CA ILE A 96 -8.36 -6.32 -7.58
C ILE A 96 -9.04 -6.82 -8.86
N SER A 97 -9.82 -5.94 -9.48
CA SER A 97 -10.44 -6.19 -10.78
C SER A 97 -9.41 -6.39 -11.90
N ASP A 98 -9.74 -7.16 -12.95
CA ASP A 98 -8.85 -7.36 -14.12
C ASP A 98 -8.54 -6.03 -14.84
N ALA A 99 -9.51 -5.10 -14.86
CA ALA A 99 -9.33 -3.78 -15.44
C ALA A 99 -8.33 -2.93 -14.65
N PHE A 100 -8.35 -3.03 -13.32
CA PHE A 100 -7.37 -2.37 -12.46
C PHE A 100 -5.99 -3.01 -12.60
N GLU A 101 -5.92 -4.35 -12.68
CA GLU A 101 -4.66 -5.07 -12.91
C GLU A 101 -3.96 -4.59 -14.19
N SER A 102 -4.71 -4.47 -15.30
CA SER A 102 -4.17 -3.98 -16.57
C SER A 102 -3.53 -2.59 -16.41
N ARG A 103 -4.24 -1.66 -15.74
CA ARG A 103 -3.72 -0.30 -15.48
C ARG A 103 -2.47 -0.31 -14.63
N CYS A 104 -2.38 -1.18 -13.62
CA CYS A 104 -1.17 -1.33 -12.81
C CYS A 104 0.02 -1.80 -13.66
N ARG A 105 -0.20 -2.77 -14.56
CA ARG A 105 0.86 -3.30 -15.45
C ARG A 105 1.27 -2.32 -16.54
N ASP A 106 0.38 -1.45 -16.99
CA ASP A 106 0.69 -0.45 -18.02
C ASP A 106 1.67 0.63 -17.52
N ILE A 107 1.60 0.96 -16.22
CA ILE A 107 2.42 2.04 -15.62
C ILE A 107 3.57 1.54 -14.74
N ASN A 108 3.64 0.24 -14.46
CA ASN A 108 4.71 -0.38 -13.66
C ASN A 108 5.33 -1.57 -14.38
N GLN A 109 6.62 -1.82 -14.12
CA GLN A 109 7.29 -3.04 -14.56
C GLN A 109 6.97 -4.21 -13.61
N ILE A 110 5.74 -4.72 -13.67
CA ILE A 110 5.31 -5.89 -12.91
C ILE A 110 5.71 -7.14 -13.68
N ALA A 111 6.42 -8.07 -13.03
CA ALA A 111 6.76 -9.36 -13.64
C ALA A 111 5.50 -10.10 -14.10
N ALA A 112 5.61 -10.79 -15.24
CA ALA A 112 4.51 -11.53 -15.87
C ALA A 112 3.95 -12.62 -14.95
#